data_AF-A0A1C7HXV7-F1
#
_entry.id   AF-A0A1C7HXV7-F1
#
_cell.length_a   1.000
_cell.length_b   1.000
_cell.length_c   1.000
_cell.angle_alpha   90.00
_cell.angle_beta   90.00
_cell.angle_gamma   90.00
#
_symmetry.space_group_name_H-M   'P 1'
#
loop_
_entity.id
_entity.type
_entity.pdbx_description
1 polymer ?
#
loop_
_entity_poly.entity_id
_entity_poly.type
_entity_poly.pdbx_seq_one_letter_code
_entity_poly.pdbx_strand_id
1 'polypeptide(L)'
;MEDSKIDSNPVKIIQGYYTVPDPYSGLSTQDQAKLLAESFKDNDVMFDIMLRTTMKARICGQMYAGGNYGGFWFITHYGATYFYKNNGTWGQRDL
;
A
#
# COMPACT_ATOMS: atom_id res chain seq x y z
N MET A 1 -24.15 21.58 -9.16
CA MET A 1 -24.06 20.45 -8.23
C MET A 1 -23.39 19.35 -9.01
N GLU A 2 -22.10 19.11 -8.74
CA GLU A 2 -21.39 18.00 -9.35
C GLU A 2 -21.95 16.73 -8.74
N ASP A 3 -22.73 15.98 -9.53
CA ASP A 3 -23.13 14.63 -9.19
C ASP A 3 -21.88 13.86 -8.79
N SER A 4 -21.93 13.20 -7.63
CA SER A 4 -20.77 12.48 -7.10
C SER A 4 -20.26 11.52 -8.18
N LYS A 5 -19.00 11.67 -8.58
CA LYS A 5 -18.27 10.77 -9.49
C LYS A 5 -17.99 9.42 -8.80
N ILE A 6 -19.02 8.82 -8.22
CA ILE A 6 -18.95 7.45 -7.72
C ILE A 6 -18.89 6.59 -8.99
N ASP A 7 -17.70 6.07 -9.25
CA ASP A 7 -17.48 5.07 -10.29
C ASP A 7 -18.52 3.94 -10.12
N SER A 8 -19.16 3.54 -11.22
CA SER A 8 -20.17 2.48 -11.21
C SER A 8 -19.59 1.12 -10.82
N ASN A 9 -18.26 0.99 -10.85
CA ASN A 9 -17.53 -0.12 -10.26
C ASN A 9 -16.88 0.32 -8.93
N PRO A 10 -17.37 -0.13 -7.76
CA PRO A 10 -16.72 0.20 -6.51
C PRO A 10 -15.30 -0.37 -6.51
N VAL A 11 -14.31 0.48 -6.24
CA VAL A 11 -12.92 0.05 -6.04
C VAL A 11 -12.90 -1.00 -4.93
N LYS A 12 -12.26 -2.14 -5.18
CA LYS A 12 -12.15 -3.21 -4.17
C LYS A 12 -11.37 -2.66 -2.96
N ILE A 13 -11.93 -2.83 -1.77
CA ILE A 13 -11.29 -2.40 -0.51
C ILE A 13 -10.77 -3.63 0.23
N ILE A 14 -9.48 -3.65 0.52
CA ILE A 14 -8.82 -4.71 1.29
C ILE A 14 -8.47 -4.18 2.68
N GLN A 15 -9.04 -4.77 3.73
CA GLN A 15 -8.75 -4.40 5.11
C GLN A 15 -8.38 -5.61 5.95
N GLY A 16 -7.44 -5.45 6.87
CA GLY A 16 -7.14 -6.48 7.86
C GLY A 16 -5.68 -6.54 8.28
N TYR A 17 -5.25 -7.74 8.68
CA TYR A 17 -3.88 -8.03 9.07
C TYR A 17 -3.17 -8.79 7.97
N TYR A 18 -1.94 -8.38 7.67
CA TYR A 18 -1.05 -9.14 6.81
C TYR A 18 0.12 -9.69 7.62
N THR A 19 0.26 -11.01 7.60
CA THR A 19 1.43 -11.70 8.17
C THR A 19 2.40 -11.96 7.03
N VAL A 20 3.61 -11.43 7.17
CA VAL A 20 4.66 -11.62 6.16
C VAL A 20 5.01 -13.11 6.07
N PRO A 21 5.01 -13.71 4.86
CA PRO A 21 5.21 -15.15 4.70
C PRO A 21 6.63 -15.62 5.07
N ASP A 22 7.64 -14.74 5.00
CA ASP A 22 9.00 -15.03 5.46
C ASP A 22 9.59 -13.87 6.28
N PRO A 23 9.57 -13.95 7.63
CA PRO A 23 10.14 -12.93 8.50
C PRO A 23 11.68 -12.91 8.46
N TYR A 24 12.34 -13.89 7.84
CA TYR A 24 13.81 -13.99 7.73
C TYR A 24 14.35 -13.62 6.35
N SER A 25 13.49 -13.10 5.47
CA SER A 25 13.83 -12.65 4.12
C SER A 25 14.92 -11.56 4.05
N GLY A 26 15.34 -10.98 5.19
CA GLY A 26 16.32 -9.89 5.26
C GLY A 26 15.78 -8.55 4.76
N LEU A 27 14.55 -8.52 4.27
CA LEU A 27 13.89 -7.31 3.77
C LEU A 27 13.50 -6.38 4.92
N SER A 28 13.63 -5.08 4.68
CA SER A 28 13.08 -4.09 5.60
C SER A 28 11.55 -4.18 5.64
N THR A 29 10.93 -3.72 6.74
CA THR A 29 9.46 -3.65 6.83
C THR A 29 8.85 -2.76 5.73
N GLN A 30 9.59 -1.75 5.27
CA GLN A 30 9.18 -0.89 4.15
C GLN A 30 9.18 -1.65 2.82
N ASP A 31 10.18 -2.50 2.58
CA ASP A 31 10.23 -3.31 1.35
C ASP A 31 9.15 -4.40 1.35
N GLN A 32 8.85 -4.98 2.51
CA GLN A 32 7.71 -5.90 2.68
C GLN A 32 6.38 -5.18 2.40
N ALA A 33 6.22 -3.93 2.83
CA ALA A 33 5.06 -3.12 2.51
C ALA A 33 4.92 -2.85 1.00
N LYS A 34 6.03 -2.50 0.33
CA LYS A 34 6.05 -2.33 -1.13
C LYS A 34 5.67 -3.62 -1.84
N LEU A 35 6.22 -4.77 -1.45
CA LEU A 35 5.88 -6.07 -2.02
C LEU A 35 4.40 -6.43 -1.85
N LEU A 36 3.82 -6.13 -0.69
CA LEU A 36 2.38 -6.30 -0.48
C LEU A 36 1.58 -5.41 -1.43
N ALA A 37 1.93 -4.13 -1.57
CA ALA A 37 1.28 -3.25 -2.54
C ALA A 37 1.45 -3.76 -3.99
N GLU A 38 2.63 -4.25 -4.36
CA GLU A 38 2.89 -4.86 -5.69
C GLU A 38 2.03 -6.09 -5.96
N SER A 39 1.63 -6.85 -4.93
CA SER A 39 0.73 -7.99 -5.12
C SER A 39 -0.65 -7.57 -5.66
N PHE A 40 -0.99 -6.29 -5.57
CA PHE A 40 -2.23 -5.72 -6.08
C PHE A 40 -2.12 -5.08 -7.46
N LYS A 41 -0.95 -5.10 -8.11
CA LYS A 41 -0.67 -4.37 -9.36
C LYS A 41 -1.65 -4.62 -10.52
N ASP A 42 -2.33 -5.76 -10.53
CA ASP A 42 -3.26 -6.15 -11.61
C ASP A 42 -4.73 -5.77 -11.30
N ASN A 43 -4.99 -5.06 -10.20
CA ASN A 43 -6.33 -4.67 -9.77
C ASN A 43 -6.36 -3.20 -9.33
N ASP A 44 -7.44 -2.50 -9.64
CA ASP A 44 -7.77 -1.24 -8.98
C ASP A 44 -8.26 -1.52 -7.56
N VAL A 45 -7.44 -1.20 -6.56
CA VAL A 45 -7.74 -1.47 -5.15
C VAL A 45 -7.39 -0.29 -4.26
N MET A 46 -8.17 -0.14 -3.19
CA MET A 46 -7.77 0.59 -1.99
C MET A 46 -7.48 -0.43 -0.89
N PHE A 47 -6.52 -0.12 -0.03
CA PHE A 47 -6.16 -1.01 1.06
C PHE A 47 -5.83 -0.26 2.35
N ASP A 48 -6.11 -0.93 3.46
CA ASP A 48 -5.80 -0.47 4.81
C ASP A 48 -5.43 -1.69 5.68
N ILE A 49 -4.14 -1.91 5.84
CA ILE A 49 -3.59 -3.18 6.32
C ILE A 49 -2.62 -2.93 7.47
N MET A 50 -2.79 -3.68 8.54
CA MET A 50 -1.83 -3.78 9.64
C MET A 50 -0.80 -4.87 9.30
N LEU A 51 0.45 -4.47 9.08
CA LEU A 51 1.58 -5.37 8.89
C LEU A 51 2.01 -5.96 10.23
N ARG A 52 1.94 -7.29 10.34
CA ARG A 52 2.38 -8.04 11.51
C ARG A 52 3.89 -8.35 11.42
N THR A 53 4.71 -7.34 11.65
CA THR A 53 6.18 -7.46 11.74
C THR A 53 6.67 -7.12 13.16
N THR A 54 7.98 -7.07 13.37
CA THR A 54 8.60 -6.68 14.65
C THR A 54 8.21 -5.27 15.09
N MET A 55 7.94 -4.37 14.14
CA MET A 55 7.29 -3.09 14.36
C MET A 55 5.91 -3.10 13.72
N LYS A 56 4.85 -3.05 14.53
CA LYS A 56 3.48 -2.94 14.03
C LYS A 56 3.37 -1.68 13.15
N ALA A 57 3.31 -1.87 11.84
CA ALA A 57 3.15 -0.80 10.86
C ALA A 57 1.76 -0.89 10.24
N ARG A 58 1.13 0.25 9.97
CA ARG A 58 -0.09 0.32 9.17
C ARG A 58 0.26 0.84 7.80
N ILE A 59 -0.29 0.22 6.76
CA ILE A 59 -0.26 0.78 5.42
C ILE A 59 -1.66 1.10 4.94
N CYS A 60 -1.86 2.32 4.45
CA CYS A 60 -3.11 2.70 3.81
C CYS A 60 -2.83 3.40 2.49
N GLY A 61 -3.50 2.95 1.42
CA GLY A 61 -3.15 3.38 0.09
C GLY A 61 -4.02 2.79 -0.99
N GLN A 62 -3.53 2.90 -2.22
CA GLN A 62 -4.21 2.44 -3.42
C GLN A 62 -3.20 1.98 -4.46
N MET A 63 -3.62 1.01 -5.28
CA MET A 63 -2.90 0.58 -6.47
C MET A 63 -3.86 0.59 -7.64
N TYR A 64 -3.36 0.99 -8.80
CA TYR A 64 -4.11 0.99 -10.05
C TYR A 64 -3.71 -0.23 -10.90
N ALA A 65 -4.68 -0.74 -11.67
CA ALA A 65 -4.46 -1.83 -12.60
C ALA A 65 -3.33 -1.51 -13.59
N GLY A 66 -2.49 -2.50 -13.88
CA GLY A 66 -1.27 -2.34 -14.67
C GLY A 66 -0.05 -1.90 -13.86
N GLY A 67 -0.22 -1.56 -12.57
CA GLY A 67 0.88 -1.46 -11.61
C GLY A 67 1.83 -0.29 -11.80
N ASN A 68 1.59 0.60 -12.77
CA ASN A 68 2.47 1.73 -13.05
C ASN A 68 2.27 2.89 -12.08
N TYR A 69 1.08 2.98 -11.49
CA TYR A 69 0.67 4.06 -10.59
C TYR A 69 0.07 3.49 -9.30
N GLY A 70 0.26 4.23 -8.21
CA GLY A 70 -0.27 3.88 -6.90
C GLY A 70 0.50 4.59 -5.79
N GLY A 71 0.20 4.24 -4.55
CA GLY A 71 0.91 4.77 -3.40
C GLY A 71 0.26 4.38 -2.09
N PHE A 72 1.03 4.48 -1.02
CA PHE A 72 0.55 4.22 0.33
C PHE A 72 1.34 5.00 1.37
N TRP A 73 0.65 5.30 2.47
CA TRP A 73 1.26 5.73 3.70
C TRP A 73 1.81 4.52 4.44
N PHE A 74 3.07 4.56 4.84
CA PHE A 74 3.67 3.63 5.77
C PHE A 74 3.77 4.31 7.13
N ILE A 75 2.94 3.86 8.07
CA ILE A 75 2.74 4.54 9.37
C ILE A 75 3.27 3.65 10.48
N THR A 76 4.15 4.22 11.29
CA THR A 76 4.70 3.60 12.50
C THR A 76 4.60 4.57 13.68
N HIS A 77 4.99 4.13 14.88
CA HIS A 77 5.07 5.03 16.04
C HIS A 77 6.20 6.07 15.95
N TYR A 78 7.15 5.92 15.02
CA TYR A 78 8.23 6.89 14.81
C TYR A 78 7.89 7.97 13.77
N GLY A 79 6.81 7.81 13.03
CA GLY A 79 6.44 8.71 11.94
C GLY A 79 5.77 8.00 10.78
N ALA A 80 5.56 8.76 9.71
CA ALA A 80 4.94 8.28 8.49
C ALA A 80 5.80 8.61 7.26
N THR A 81 5.92 7.65 6.35
CA THR A 81 6.53 7.84 5.04
C THR A 81 5.49 7.60 3.97
N TYR A 82 5.38 8.49 2.99
CA TYR A 82 4.58 8.27 1.79
C TYR A 82 5.42 7.56 0.73
N PHE A 83 5.00 6.38 0.29
CA PHE A 83 5.54 5.73 -0.89
C PHE A 83 4.59 5.97 -2.06
N TYR A 84 5.12 6.46 -3.17
CA TYR A 84 4.36 6.67 -4.40
C TYR A 84 4.99 5.91 -5.55
N LYS A 85 4.14 5.38 -6.44
CA LYS A 85 4.57 4.71 -7.65
C LYS A 85 4.20 5.55 -8.85
N ASN A 86 5.19 5.84 -9.69
CA ASN A 86 5.01 6.58 -10.93
C ASN A 86 5.81 5.89 -12.03
N ASN A 87 5.15 5.55 -13.15
CA ASN A 87 5.74 4.79 -14.25
C ASN A 87 6.53 3.55 -13.79
N GLY A 88 5.93 2.76 -12.90
CA GLY A 88 6.52 1.49 -12.45
C GLY A 88 7.60 1.63 -11.38
N THR A 89 8.03 2.85 -11.03
CA THR A 89 9.12 3.11 -10.09
C THR A 89 8.60 3.66 -8.77
N TRP A 90 9.11 3.13 -7.64
CA TRP A 90 8.82 3.65 -6.32
C TRP A 90 9.67 4.87 -5.98
N GLY A 91 9.02 5.95 -5.56
CA GLY A 91 9.62 7.06 -4.83
C GLY A 91 9.11 7.11 -3.40
N GLN A 92 9.72 7.96 -2.57
CA GLN A 92 9.31 8.16 -1.19
C GLN A 92 9.39 9.62 -0.75
N ARG A 93 8.58 9.98 0.24
CA ARG A 93 8.62 11.27 0.94
C ARG A 93 8.32 11.06 2.42
N ASP A 94 9.27 11.42 3.27
CA ASP A 94 9.08 11.40 4.72
C ASP A 94 8.26 12.62 5.18
N LEU A 95 7.43 12.43 6.20
CA LEU A 95 6.60 13.47 6.84
C LEU A 95 6.93 13.67 8.31
#